data_AF-A0A1I3IK95-F1
#
_entry.id   AF-A0A1I3IK95-F1
#
_cell.length_a   1.000
_cell.length_b   1.000
_cell.length_c   1.000
_cell.angle_alpha   90.00
_cell.angle_beta   90.00
_cell.angle_gamma   90.00
#
_symmetry.space_group_name_H-M   'P 1'
#
loop_
_entity.id
_entity.type
_entity.pdbx_description
1 polymer ?
#
loop_
_entity_poly.entity_id
_entity_poly.type
_entity_poly.pdbx_seq_one_letter_code
_entity_poly.pdbx_strand_id
1 'polypeptide(L)' 'MGMNVGSSGGSANDPEPMMEMNMTPLIDVMLVLIIMLIITIPIQNHAIKLNMPTGNPPPPLALPVVD' A
#
# COMPACT_ATOMS: atom_id res chain seq x y z
N MET A 1 -68.18 5.60 -11.14
CA MET A 1 -67.78 6.72 -10.26
C MET A 1 -67.54 6.15 -8.88
N GLY A 2 -66.35 5.99 -8.32
CA GLY A 2 -64.97 6.27 -8.69
C GLY A 2 -64.19 5.87 -7.43
N MET A 3 -63.40 4.80 -7.51
CA MET A 3 -62.58 4.34 -6.40
C MET A 3 -61.33 5.22 -6.31
N ASN A 4 -61.18 5.90 -5.18
CA ASN A 4 -59.98 6.64 -4.83
C ASN A 4 -59.04 5.70 -4.08
N VAL A 5 -57.98 5.21 -4.75
CA VAL A 5 -56.79 4.68 -4.08
C VAL A 5 -55.61 5.56 -4.49
N GLY A 6 -55.31 6.52 -3.60
CA GLY A 6 -54.11 7.31 -3.69
C GLY A 6 -52.89 6.45 -3.37
N SER A 7 -51.97 6.41 -4.33
CA SER A 7 -50.52 6.43 -4.11
C SER A 7 -49.97 5.63 -2.94
N SER A 8 -49.60 4.37 -3.18
CA SER A 8 -48.52 3.70 -2.41
C SER A 8 -47.82 2.62 -3.24
N GLY A 9 -47.68 2.86 -4.55
CA GLY A 9 -47.04 1.93 -5.49
C GLY A 9 -45.57 2.22 -5.76
N GLY A 10 -44.87 2.93 -4.87
CA GLY A 10 -43.45 3.21 -4.99
C GLY A 10 -42.79 3.15 -3.62
N SER A 11 -41.64 2.47 -3.55
CA SER A 11 -40.75 2.38 -2.39
C SER A 11 -41.21 1.47 -1.25
N ALA A 12 -40.86 0.19 -1.36
CA ALA A 12 -40.74 -0.67 -0.16
C ALA A 12 -39.62 -1.72 -0.23
N ASN A 13 -38.78 -1.74 -1.29
CA ASN A 13 -37.74 -2.78 -1.43
C ASN A 13 -36.38 -2.29 -1.95
N ASP A 14 -36.18 -1.00 -2.19
CA ASP A 14 -34.81 -0.50 -2.29
C ASP A 14 -34.38 -0.05 -0.88
N PRO A 15 -33.37 -0.70 -0.27
CA PRO A 15 -32.77 -0.17 0.93
C PRO A 15 -32.14 1.18 0.57
N GLU A 16 -32.85 2.26 0.85
CA GLU A 16 -32.26 3.60 0.84
C GLU A 16 -31.01 3.56 1.73
N PRO A 17 -29.86 4.12 1.27
CA PRO A 17 -28.60 3.99 1.96
C PRO A 17 -28.57 4.88 3.21
N MET A 18 -29.32 4.53 4.25
CA MET A 18 -29.20 5.12 5.59
C MET A 18 -27.99 4.58 6.37
N MET A 19 -27.02 3.98 5.67
CA MET A 19 -25.83 3.35 6.25
C MET A 19 -24.57 4.25 6.25
N GLU A 20 -24.67 5.49 5.76
CA GLU A 20 -23.47 6.30 5.44
C GLU A 20 -23.09 7.37 6.47
N MET A 21 -23.92 7.66 7.48
CA MET A 21 -23.67 8.82 8.35
C MET A 21 -22.40 8.70 9.23
N ASN A 22 -22.01 7.48 9.62
CA ASN A 22 -20.87 7.26 10.52
C ASN A 22 -19.70 6.51 9.86
N MET A 23 -19.84 6.01 8.62
CA MET A 23 -18.78 5.20 8.01
C MET A 23 -17.56 6.05 7.64
N THR A 24 -17.75 7.26 7.12
CA THR A 24 -16.65 8.13 6.68
C THR A 24 -15.74 8.57 7.84
N PRO A 25 -16.27 9.05 8.98
CA PRO A 25 -15.43 9.35 10.15
C PRO A 25 -14.74 8.11 10.75
N LEU A 26 -15.39 6.94 10.71
CA LEU A 26 -14.81 5.70 11.21
C LEU A 26 -13.68 5.19 10.30
N ILE A 27 -13.85 5.31 8.98
CA ILE A 27 -12.81 4.98 8.00
C ILE A 27 -11.59 5.86 8.22
N ASP A 28 -11.74 7.16 8.47
CA ASP A 28 -10.61 8.06 8.74
C ASP A 28 -9.78 7.56 9.94
N VAL A 29 -10.43 7.26 11.07
CA VAL A 29 -9.75 6.72 12.26
C VAL A 29 -9.08 5.37 11.95
N MET A 30 -9.74 4.48 11.22
CA MET A 30 -9.16 3.18 10.85
C MET A 30 -7.96 3.32 9.91
N LEU A 31 -8.04 4.21 8.92
CA LEU A 31 -6.95 4.48 7.98
C LEU A 31 -5.76 5.12 8.68
N VAL A 32 -5.99 6.03 9.64
CA VAL A 32 -4.92 6.61 10.48
C VAL A 32 -4.18 5.51 11.24
N LEU A 33 -4.89 4.57 11.86
CA LEU A 33 -4.27 3.45 12.58
C LEU A 33 -3.44 2.55 11.64
N ILE A 34 -3.92 2.29 10.42
CA ILE A 34 -3.20 1.50 9.41
C ILE A 34 -1.92 2.22 8.97
N ILE A 35 -2.01 3.52 8.67
CA ILE A 35 -0.84 4.31 8.25
C ILE A 35 0.18 4.39 9.39
N MET A 36 -0.27 4.60 10.63
CA MET A 36 0.62 4.55 11.80
C MET A 36 1.31 3.19 11.93
N LEU A 37 0.59 2.07 11.77
CA LEU A 37 1.19 0.74 11.79
C LEU A 37 2.25 0.54 10.69
N ILE A 38 1.99 1.02 9.47
CA ILE A 38 2.91 0.89 8.34
C ILE A 38 4.20 1.71 8.58
N ILE A 39 4.09 2.95 9.04
CA ILE A 39 5.25 3.85 9.19
C ILE A 39 6.04 3.65 10.49
N THR A 40 5.44 3.02 11.50
CA THR A 40 6.09 2.80 12.80
C THR A 40 7.14 1.69 12.77
N ILE A 41 7.09 0.78 11.78
CA ILE A 41 8.14 -0.21 11.59
C ILE A 41 9.36 0.50 10.97
N PRO A 42 10.53 0.50 11.64
CA PRO A 42 11.73 1.03 11.03
C PRO A 42 12.05 0.21 9.79
N ILE A 43 12.32 0.87 8.67
CA ILE A 43 12.78 0.20 7.45
C ILE A 43 14.11 -0.47 7.79
N GLN A 44 14.06 -1.76 8.12
CA GLN A 44 15.23 -2.60 8.26
C GLN A 44 15.75 -2.86 6.86
N ASN A 45 16.42 -1.84 6.31
CA ASN A 45 17.19 -2.00 5.10
C ASN A 45 18.33 -2.93 5.48
N HIS A 46 18.19 -4.22 5.17
CA HIS A 46 19.22 -5.23 5.39
C HIS A 46 20.43 -4.87 4.52
N ALA A 47 21.25 -3.94 5.00
CA ALA A 47 22.61 -3.72 4.52
C ALA A 47 23.41 -4.96 4.94
N ILE A 48 23.19 -6.05 4.21
CA ILE A 48 24.03 -7.23 4.29
C ILE A 48 25.40 -6.75 3.86
N LYS A 49 26.32 -6.62 4.82
CA LYS A 49 27.72 -6.33 4.56
C LYS A 49 28.30 -7.51 3.79
N LEU A 50 28.15 -7.46 2.46
CA LEU A 50 28.70 -8.46 1.56
C LEU A 50 30.20 -8.21 1.47
N ASN A 51 30.98 -9.05 2.14
CA ASN A 51 32.42 -9.07 1.96
C ASN A 51 32.71 -9.66 0.58
N MET A 52 32.98 -8.80 -0.41
CA MET A 52 33.41 -9.25 -1.72
C MET A 52 34.84 -9.80 -1.62
N PRO A 53 35.14 -10.97 -2.20
CA PRO A 53 36.51 -11.45 -2.28
C PRO A 53 37.35 -10.46 -3.10
N THR A 54 38.42 -9.96 -2.50
CA THR A 54 39.42 -9.18 -3.22
C THR A 54 40.24 -10.14 -4.08
N GLY A 55 40.02 -10.14 -5.39
CA GLY A 55 40.81 -10.95 -6.32
C GLY A 55 42.28 -10.51 -6.30
N ASN A 56 43.20 -11.47 -6.42
CA ASN A 56 44.62 -11.17 -6.62
C ASN A 56 44.83 -10.74 -8.09
N PRO A 57 45.18 -9.47 -8.37
CA PRO A 57 45.42 -9.03 -9.74
C PRO A 57 46.61 -9.78 -10.35
N PRO A 58 46.60 -10.08 -11.66
CA PRO A 58 47.75 -10.67 -12.34
C PRO A 58 49.00 -9.79 -12.18
N PRO A 59 50.21 -10.38 -12.12
CA PRO A 59 51.45 -9.62 -12.11
C PRO A 59 51.50 -8.65 -13.31
N PRO A 60 52.02 -7.42 -13.14
CA PRO A 60 52.24 -6.52 -14.26
C PRO A 60 53.09 -7.19 -15.34
N LEU A 61 52.67 -7.06 -16.59
CA LEU A 61 53.44 -7.56 -17.74
C LEU A 61 54.80 -6.83 -17.76
N ALA A 62 55.88 -7.58 -17.54
CA ALA A 62 57.22 -7.05 -17.76
C ALA A 62 57.36 -6.81 -19.27
N LEU A 63 57.53 -5.53 -19.66
CA LEU A 63 57.82 -5.19 -21.04
C LEU A 63 59.19 -5.78 -21.39
N PRO A 64 59.34 -6.45 -22.54
CA PRO A 64 60.61 -6.99 -22.96
C PRO A 64 61.61 -5.83 -23.17
N VAL A 65 62.74 -5.90 -22.47
CA VAL A 65 63.87 -5.00 -22.70
C VAL A 65 64.48 -5.37 -24.06
N VAL A 66 64.45 -4.43 -24.99
CA VAL A 66 65.19 -4.54 -26.25
C VAL A 66 66.60 -4.04 -25.95
N ASP A 67 67.54 -4.95 -25.80
CA ASP A 67 68.98 -4.66 -25.80
C ASP A 67 69.48 -4.30 -27.21
#